data_AF-A0AAV8XBH8-F1
#
_entry.id   AF-A0AAV8XBH8-F1
#
_cell.length_a   1.000
_cell.length_b   1.000
_cell.length_c   1.000
_cell.angle_alpha   90.00
_cell.angle_beta   90.00
_cell.angle_gamma   90.00
#
_symmetry.space_group_name_H-M   'P 1'
#
loop_
_entity.id
_entity.type
_entity.pdbx_description
1 polymer ?
#
loop_
_entity_poly.entity_id
_entity_poly.type
_entity_poly.pdbx_seq_one_letter_code
_entity_poly.pdbx_strand_id
1 'polypeptide(L)'
;VENLKLINESFTNTNWLLNSDDVNIILEELIYKSNNVINSIAPIRNVVNNNNNQLPWYDEEIKIKARYRDNLYMMFKNCQNIYEKQQYWNQFKVFRNDVNTLKIKKRMYSENKIDSNKNNSKSNVENSKNIN
;
A
#
# COMPACT_ATOMS: atom_id res chain seq x y z
N VAL A 1 -10.05 -15.31 5.05
CA VAL A 1 -10.43 -16.69 4.69
C VAL A 1 -11.72 -16.70 3.88
N GLU A 2 -12.76 -15.97 4.31
CA GLU A 2 -14.04 -15.85 3.61
C GLU A 2 -13.94 -15.31 2.18
N ASN A 3 -13.19 -14.22 1.95
CA ASN A 3 -12.98 -13.68 0.59
C ASN A 3 -12.30 -14.69 -0.36
N LEU A 4 -11.40 -15.55 0.14
CA LEU A 4 -10.76 -16.57 -0.69
C LEU A 4 -11.75 -17.65 -1.13
N LYS A 5 -12.68 -18.02 -0.25
CA LYS A 5 -13.75 -18.97 -0.57
C LYS A 5 -14.67 -18.41 -1.66
N LEU A 6 -15.09 -17.15 -1.51
CA LEU A 6 -15.93 -16.47 -2.50
C LEU A 6 -15.23 -16.33 -3.86
N ILE A 7 -13.93 -16.00 -3.87
CA ILE A 7 -13.12 -15.94 -5.10
C ILE A 7 -13.08 -17.30 -5.79
N ASN A 8 -12.85 -18.38 -5.05
CA ASN A 8 -12.83 -19.74 -5.61
C ASN A 8 -14.18 -20.12 -6.21
N GLU A 9 -15.28 -19.85 -5.50
CA GLU A 9 -16.64 -20.10 -6.01
C GLU A 9 -16.92 -19.28 -7.28
N SER A 10 -16.52 -18.01 -7.32
CA SER A 10 -16.66 -17.19 -8.52
C SER A 10 -15.82 -17.68 -9.71
N PHE A 11 -14.62 -18.22 -9.47
CA PHE A 11 -13.82 -18.83 -10.54
C PHE A 11 -14.45 -20.09 -11.13
N THR A 12 -15.06 -20.93 -10.28
CA THR A 12 -15.79 -22.12 -10.73
C THR A 12 -17.01 -21.75 -11.57
N ASN A 13 -17.64 -20.62 -11.27
CA ASN A 13 -18.81 -20.11 -11.99
C ASN A 13 -18.45 -19.19 -13.18
N THR A 14 -17.16 -18.93 -13.41
CA THR A 14 -16.71 -18.10 -14.54
C THR A 14 -16.75 -18.92 -15.82
N ASN A 15 -17.40 -18.38 -16.86
CA ASN A 15 -17.37 -18.99 -18.19
C ASN A 15 -16.01 -18.72 -18.86
N TRP A 16 -15.13 -19.71 -18.92
CA TRP A 16 -13.80 -19.58 -19.53
C TRP A 16 -13.86 -19.81 -21.05
N LEU A 17 -13.05 -19.07 -21.82
CA LEU A 17 -12.84 -19.38 -23.23
C LEU A 17 -11.99 -20.65 -23.35
N LEU A 18 -12.61 -21.69 -23.90
CA LEU A 18 -12.00 -23.02 -24.08
C LEU A 18 -11.73 -23.35 -25.55
N ASN A 19 -12.13 -22.47 -26.47
CA ASN A 19 -12.20 -22.74 -27.91
C ASN A 19 -11.29 -21.83 -28.76
N SER A 20 -10.25 -21.25 -28.16
CA SER A 20 -9.21 -20.50 -28.88
C SER A 20 -7.94 -21.33 -28.96
N ASP A 21 -7.32 -21.36 -30.14
CA ASP A 21 -6.01 -21.99 -30.36
C ASP A 21 -4.85 -20.98 -30.21
N ASP A 22 -5.17 -19.68 -30.09
CA ASP A 22 -4.19 -18.63 -29.85
C ASP A 22 -3.92 -18.47 -28.34
N VAL A 23 -2.69 -18.80 -27.95
CA VAL A 23 -2.21 -18.74 -26.57
C VAL A 23 -2.27 -17.32 -26.00
N ASN A 24 -2.01 -16.29 -26.82
CA ASN A 24 -2.03 -14.90 -26.36
C ASN A 24 -3.45 -14.46 -26.00
N ILE A 25 -4.43 -14.81 -26.85
CA ILE A 25 -5.85 -14.53 -26.60
C ILE A 25 -6.32 -15.24 -25.32
N ILE A 26 -5.94 -16.51 -25.14
CA ILE A 26 -6.27 -17.27 -23.92
C ILE A 26 -5.66 -16.58 -22.69
N LEU A 27 -4.39 -16.17 -22.76
CA LEU A 27 -3.69 -15.55 -21.65
C LEU A 27 -4.30 -14.18 -21.28
N GLU A 28 -4.58 -13.34 -22.27
CA GLU A 28 -5.21 -12.03 -22.06
C GLU A 28 -6.58 -12.17 -21.41
N GLU A 29 -7.38 -13.14 -21.86
CA GLU A 29 -8.69 -13.38 -21.29
C GLU A 29 -8.61 -13.91 -19.85
N LEU A 30 -7.72 -14.87 -19.58
CA LEU A 30 -7.47 -15.39 -18.24
C LEU A 30 -7.12 -14.25 -17.28
N ILE A 31 -6.22 -13.36 -17.69
CA ILE A 31 -5.81 -12.19 -16.90
C ILE A 31 -7.00 -11.26 -16.68
N TYR A 32 -7.76 -10.94 -17.73
CA TYR A 32 -8.90 -10.03 -17.66
C TYR A 32 -9.99 -10.55 -16.71
N LYS A 33 -10.46 -11.79 -16.92
CA LYS A 33 -11.52 -12.41 -16.11
C LYS A 33 -11.08 -12.61 -14.66
N SER A 34 -9.83 -13.02 -14.44
CA SER A 34 -9.32 -13.18 -13.08
C SER A 34 -9.20 -11.87 -12.33
N ASN A 35 -8.76 -10.81 -13.00
CA ASN A 35 -8.74 -9.49 -12.40
C ASN A 35 -10.16 -9.01 -12.05
N ASN A 36 -11.16 -9.28 -12.89
CA ASN A 36 -12.54 -8.88 -12.60
C ASN A 36 -13.11 -9.62 -11.39
N VAL A 37 -12.96 -10.94 -11.33
CA VAL A 37 -13.40 -11.76 -10.18
C VAL A 37 -12.76 -11.26 -8.89
N ILE A 38 -11.43 -11.15 -8.88
CA ILE A 38 -10.69 -10.70 -7.70
C ILE A 38 -11.13 -9.31 -7.28
N ASN A 39 -11.16 -8.34 -8.20
CA ASN A 39 -11.45 -6.94 -7.84
C ASN A 39 -12.93 -6.71 -7.45
N SER A 40 -13.86 -7.55 -7.88
CA SER A 40 -15.27 -7.46 -7.48
C SER A 40 -15.50 -7.89 -6.01
N ILE A 41 -14.73 -8.86 -5.52
CA ILE A 41 -14.89 -9.45 -4.17
C ILE A 41 -13.88 -8.85 -3.18
N ALA A 42 -12.64 -8.71 -3.63
CA ALA A 42 -11.53 -8.14 -2.90
C ALA A 42 -10.92 -7.03 -3.78
N PRO A 43 -11.46 -5.80 -3.71
CA PRO A 43 -11.02 -4.67 -4.54
C PRO A 43 -9.62 -4.17 -4.15
N ILE A 44 -8.63 -5.06 -4.09
CA ILE A 44 -7.25 -4.78 -3.69
C ILE A 44 -6.67 -3.69 -4.58
N ARG A 45 -6.92 -3.72 -5.90
CA ARG A 45 -6.48 -2.65 -6.80
C ARG A 45 -7.22 -1.33 -6.56
N ASN A 46 -8.53 -1.34 -6.27
CA ASN A 46 -9.23 -0.09 -5.97
C ASN A 46 -8.87 0.44 -4.58
N VAL A 47 -8.51 -0.39 -3.60
CA VAL A 47 -7.97 0.09 -2.32
C VAL A 47 -6.56 0.65 -2.52
N VAL A 48 -5.71 0.01 -3.33
CA VAL A 48 -4.37 0.53 -3.67
C VAL A 48 -4.47 1.83 -4.49
N ASN A 49 -5.40 1.93 -5.44
CA ASN A 49 -5.58 3.10 -6.31
C ASN A 49 -6.44 4.22 -5.66
N ASN A 50 -7.46 3.90 -4.86
CA ASN A 50 -8.22 4.90 -4.08
C ASN A 50 -7.45 5.38 -2.84
N ASN A 51 -6.42 4.65 -2.41
CA ASN A 51 -5.34 5.18 -1.57
C ASN A 51 -4.39 6.12 -2.36
N ASN A 52 -4.86 6.76 -3.45
CA ASN A 52 -4.36 8.05 -3.91
C ASN A 52 -4.46 9.16 -2.83
N ASN A 53 -5.06 8.88 -1.67
CA ASN A 53 -4.60 9.46 -0.41
C ASN A 53 -3.21 8.90 -0.08
N GLN A 54 -2.21 9.34 -0.84
CA GLN A 54 -0.81 9.27 -0.46
C GLN A 54 -0.75 9.73 0.99
N LEU A 55 -0.47 8.78 1.91
CA LEU A 55 -0.45 9.12 3.34
C LEU A 55 0.40 10.37 3.46
N PRO A 56 -0.09 11.47 4.05
CA PRO A 56 0.58 12.77 3.92
C PRO A 56 1.96 12.80 4.59
N TRP A 57 2.26 11.79 5.41
CA TRP A 57 3.57 11.54 6.02
C TRP A 57 4.41 10.44 5.32
N TYR A 58 3.91 9.85 4.22
CA TYR A 58 4.56 8.83 3.40
C TYR A 58 4.79 9.36 1.98
N ASP A 59 5.67 10.36 1.90
CA ASP A 59 6.06 11.04 0.68
C ASP A 59 7.15 10.27 -0.11
N GLU A 60 7.59 10.84 -1.23
CA GLU A 60 8.54 10.21 -2.14
C GLU A 60 9.89 9.94 -1.47
N GLU A 61 10.31 10.77 -0.52
CA GLU A 61 11.53 10.55 0.26
C GLU A 61 11.42 9.23 1.06
N ILE A 62 10.32 9.03 1.78
CA ILE A 62 10.10 7.78 2.53
C ILE A 62 10.00 6.59 1.59
N LYS A 63 9.33 6.73 0.44
CA LYS A 63 9.24 5.66 -0.57
C LYS A 63 10.61 5.25 -1.10
N ILE A 64 11.49 6.21 -1.42
CA ILE A 64 12.86 5.95 -1.89
C ILE A 64 13.64 5.20 -0.81
N LYS A 65 13.59 5.67 0.45
CA LYS A 65 14.26 5.00 1.58
C LYS A 65 13.74 3.57 1.80
N ALA A 66 12.42 3.37 1.73
CA ALA A 66 11.81 2.05 1.86
C ALA A 66 12.20 1.09 0.73
N ARG A 67 12.17 1.56 -0.53
CA ARG A 67 12.62 0.77 -1.69
C ARG A 67 14.09 0.39 -1.57
N TYR A 68 14.94 1.34 -1.16
CA TYR A 68 16.36 1.07 -0.99
C TYR A 68 16.62 0.01 0.10
N ARG A 69 15.92 0.12 1.25
CA ARG A 69 15.94 -0.89 2.31
C ARG A 69 15.52 -2.27 1.79
N ASP A 70 14.42 -2.35 1.06
CA ASP A 70 13.90 -3.63 0.56
C ASP A 70 14.82 -4.25 -0.48
N ASN A 71 15.44 -3.43 -1.34
CA ASN A 71 16.47 -3.86 -2.27
C ASN A 71 17.69 -4.43 -1.53
N LEU A 72 18.18 -3.78 -0.47
CA LEU A 72 19.29 -4.29 0.35
C LEU A 72 18.96 -5.66 0.97
N TYR A 73 17.72 -5.85 1.42
CA TYR A 73 17.28 -7.15 1.95
C TYR A 73 17.24 -8.23 0.85
N MET A 74 16.77 -7.89 -0.34
CA MET A 74 16.78 -8.81 -1.49
C MET A 74 18.19 -9.19 -1.90
N MET A 75 19.11 -8.22 -1.95
CA MET A 75 20.53 -8.46 -2.23
C MET A 75 21.16 -9.36 -1.16
N PHE A 76 20.90 -9.10 0.13
CA PHE A 76 21.32 -9.97 1.22
C PHE A 76 20.80 -11.42 1.07
N LYS A 77 19.52 -11.60 0.71
CA LYS A 77 18.89 -12.91 0.58
C LYS A 77 19.51 -13.73 -0.56
N ASN A 78 19.79 -13.07 -1.68
CA ASN A 78 20.27 -13.72 -2.90
C ASN A 78 21.81 -13.79 -3.00
N CYS A 79 22.54 -13.06 -2.15
CA CYS A 79 24.00 -13.08 -2.14
C CYS A 79 24.55 -14.41 -1.60
N GLN A 80 25.45 -15.01 -2.38
CA GLN A 80 26.17 -16.24 -2.04
C GLN A 80 27.51 -15.95 -1.34
N ASN A 81 28.12 -14.79 -1.58
CA ASN A 81 29.37 -14.39 -0.96
C ASN A 81 29.14 -13.94 0.50
N ILE A 82 29.78 -14.60 1.46
CA ILE A 82 29.58 -14.36 2.89
C ILE A 82 29.95 -12.92 3.31
N TYR A 83 31.03 -12.37 2.75
CA TYR A 83 31.51 -11.04 3.10
C TYR A 83 30.57 -9.95 2.60
N GLU A 84 30.16 -10.02 1.33
CA GLU A 84 29.20 -9.09 0.73
C GLU A 84 27.82 -9.20 1.39
N LYS A 85 27.40 -10.42 1.73
CA LYS A 85 26.16 -10.68 2.46
C LYS A 85 26.14 -9.96 3.80
N GLN A 86 27.24 -9.96 4.54
CA GLN A 86 27.35 -9.25 5.81
C GLN A 86 27.30 -7.72 5.63
N GLN A 87 27.87 -7.20 4.55
CA GLN A 87 27.78 -5.78 4.20
C GLN A 87 26.33 -5.36 3.90
N TYR A 88 25.61 -6.09 3.05
CA TYR A 88 24.19 -5.82 2.76
C TYR A 88 23.33 -5.87 4.02
N TRP A 89 23.57 -6.84 4.92
CA TRP A 89 22.87 -6.91 6.19
C TRP A 89 23.12 -5.71 7.10
N ASN A 90 24.37 -5.26 7.19
CA ASN A 90 24.72 -4.09 7.99
C ASN A 90 24.08 -2.82 7.43
N GLN A 91 24.12 -2.61 6.11
CA GLN A 91 23.45 -1.50 5.46
C GLN A 91 21.93 -1.56 5.68
N PHE A 92 21.31 -2.73 5.48
CA PHE A 92 19.87 -2.92 5.72
C PHE A 92 19.47 -2.51 7.15
N LYS A 93 20.23 -2.91 8.17
CA LYS A 93 19.94 -2.52 9.57
C LYS A 93 19.98 -1.01 9.79
N VAL A 94 20.93 -0.31 9.16
CA VAL A 94 21.01 1.16 9.26
C VAL A 94 19.74 1.80 8.68
N PHE A 95 19.35 1.42 7.46
CA PHE A 95 18.15 1.97 6.81
C PHE A 95 16.83 1.51 7.45
N ARG A 96 16.79 0.31 8.06
CA ARG A 96 15.67 -0.15 8.88
C ARG A 96 15.51 0.71 10.13
N ASN A 97 16.61 1.18 10.71
CA ASN A 97 16.60 2.02 11.91
C ASN A 97 16.37 3.51 11.59
N ASP A 98 16.51 3.93 10.33
CA ASP A 98 16.09 5.25 9.82
C ASP A 98 14.56 5.41 9.71
N VAL A 99 13.81 4.70 10.57
CA VAL A 99 12.38 4.88 10.82
C VAL A 99 12.10 6.19 11.58
N ASN A 100 13.15 6.91 12.00
CA ASN A 100 13.03 8.22 12.63
C ASN A 100 12.37 9.25 11.71
N THR A 101 12.72 9.32 10.43
CA THR A 101 12.08 10.27 9.49
C THR A 101 10.58 10.01 9.37
N LEU A 102 10.16 8.75 9.22
CA LEU A 102 8.74 8.39 9.12
C LEU A 102 7.99 8.67 10.43
N LYS A 103 8.59 8.35 11.58
CA LYS A 103 8.00 8.62 12.91
C LYS A 103 7.81 10.12 13.13
N ILE A 104 8.81 10.94 12.78
CA ILE A 104 8.75 12.40 12.89
C ILE A 104 7.65 12.96 11.99
N LYS A 105 7.62 12.58 10.71
CA LYS A 105 6.59 13.05 9.78
C LYS A 105 5.17 12.66 10.23
N LYS A 106 5.00 11.43 10.74
CA LYS A 106 3.71 10.98 11.28
C LYS A 106 3.29 11.77 12.53
N ARG A 107 4.24 12.07 13.41
CA ARG A 107 4.01 12.89 14.61
C ARG A 107 3.62 14.32 14.24
N MET A 108 4.40 14.97 13.37
CA MET A 108 4.13 16.33 12.91
C MET A 108 2.74 16.45 12.26
N TYR A 109 2.37 15.50 11.42
CA TYR A 109 1.02 15.49 10.84
C TYR A 109 -0.07 15.41 11.92
N SER A 110 0.12 14.55 12.92
CA SER A 110 -0.85 14.36 14.00
C SER A 110 -0.99 15.63 14.86
N GLU A 111 0.13 16.25 15.22
CA GLU A 111 0.16 17.53 15.96
C GLU A 111 -0.52 18.65 15.15
N ASN A 112 -0.21 18.79 13.85
CA ASN A 112 -0.85 19.77 12.97
C ASN A 112 -2.36 19.55 12.82
N LYS A 113 -2.83 18.29 12.79
CA LYS A 113 -4.26 17.97 12.77
C LYS A 113 -4.95 18.30 14.09
N ILE A 114 -4.28 18.11 15.22
CA ILE A 114 -4.80 18.50 16.53
C ILE A 114 -4.88 20.03 16.60
N ASP A 115 -3.83 20.75 16.20
CA ASP A 115 -3.79 22.21 16.27
C ASP A 115 -4.77 22.89 15.30
N SER A 116 -4.94 22.37 14.08
CA SER A 116 -5.98 22.84 13.16
C SER A 116 -7.40 22.63 13.68
N ASN A 117 -7.63 21.58 14.48
CA ASN A 117 -8.92 21.31 15.10
C ASN A 117 -9.15 22.08 16.41
N LYS A 118 -8.11 22.57 17.09
CA LYS A 118 -8.24 23.37 18.33
C LYS A 118 -9.01 24.69 18.14
N ASN A 119 -9.01 25.25 16.92
CA ASN A 119 -9.74 26.49 16.63
C ASN A 119 -11.18 26.28 16.14
N ASN A 120 -11.54 25.06 15.71
CA ASN A 120 -12.90 24.74 15.24
C ASN A 120 -13.92 24.63 16.37
N SER A 121 -13.49 24.39 17.61
CA SER A 121 -14.36 24.37 18.79
C SER A 121 -14.74 25.78 19.27
N LYS A 122 -13.98 26.83 18.91
CA LYS A 122 -14.33 28.23 19.25
C LYS A 122 -15.37 28.84 18.31
N SER A 123 -15.31 28.56 17.01
CA SER A 123 -16.26 29.12 16.02
C SER A 123 -17.70 28.63 16.21
N ASN A 124 -17.89 27.39 16.68
CA ASN A 124 -19.22 26.87 17.02
C ASN A 124 -19.82 27.56 18.26
N VAL A 125 -18.99 28.02 19.21
CA VAL A 125 -19.47 28.72 20.41
C VAL A 125 -19.82 30.17 20.10
N GLU A 126 -19.04 30.85 19.24
CA GLU A 126 -19.35 32.23 18.83
C GLU A 126 -20.59 32.30 17.93
N ASN A 127 -20.79 31.35 17.01
CA ASN A 127 -22.02 31.28 16.21
C ASN A 127 -23.27 30.94 17.05
N SER A 128 -23.12 30.20 18.16
CA SER A 128 -24.24 29.93 19.08
C SER A 128 -24.64 31.11 19.96
N LYS A 129 -23.81 32.16 20.05
CA LYS A 129 -24.10 33.40 20.80
C LYS A 129 -24.75 34.49 19.96
N ASN A 130 -24.66 34.40 18.64
CA ASN A 130 -25.33 35.32 17.70
C ASN A 130 -26.71 34.83 17.24
N ILE A 131 -27.17 33.70 17.77
CA ILE A 131 -28.53 33.18 17.61
C ILE A 131 -29.18 33.22 19.01
N ASN A 132 -29.48 34.43 19.49
CA ASN A 132 -30.43 34.70 20.57
C ASN A 132 -30.80 36.19 20.53
#